data_AF-A0A7C3ZX86-F1
#
_entry.id   AF-A0A7C3ZX86-F1
#
_cell.length_a   1.000
_cell.length_b   1.000
_cell.length_c   1.000
_cell.angle_alpha   90.00
_cell.angle_beta   90.00
_cell.angle_gamma   90.00
#
_symmetry.space_group_name_H-M   'P 1'
#
loop_
_entity.id
_entity.type
_entity.pdbx_description
1 polymer ?
#
loop_
_entity_poly.entity_id
_entity_poly.type
_entity_poly.pdbx_seq_one_letter_code
_entity_poly.pdbx_strand_id
1 'polypeptide(L)'
;MDESGFEPEPSCVYAWSKKGTKVWGDRTGKRGKRLNIIAARRKGVPDLIAPVLITGTVHAAGFERWLSLHLLPELSSPSILIMDNAPIHRKKVIRELAEA
;
A
#
# COMPACT_ATOMS: atom_id res chain seq x y z
N MET A 1 -9.03 -0.86 -4.36
CA MET A 1 -7.72 -0.21 -4.16
C MET A 1 -7.47 -0.18 -2.67
N ASP A 2 -6.22 -0.27 -2.25
CA ASP A 2 -5.87 -0.34 -0.83
C ASP A 2 -4.43 0.13 -0.59
N GLU A 3 -4.15 0.41 0.68
CA GLU A 3 -2.85 0.85 1.18
C GLU A 3 -2.31 -0.20 2.17
N SER A 4 -1.03 -0.57 2.02
CA SER A 4 -0.39 -1.51 2.95
C SER A 4 0.95 -1.00 3.43
N GLY A 5 1.11 -0.97 4.75
CA GLY A 5 2.35 -0.58 5.41
C GLY A 5 3.23 -1.78 5.74
N PHE A 6 4.51 -1.68 5.42
CA PHE A 6 5.51 -2.70 5.72
C PHE A 6 6.83 -2.08 6.22
N GLU A 7 7.61 -2.93 6.88
CA GLU A 7 8.97 -2.58 7.30
C GLU A 7 9.90 -2.64 6.08
N PRO A 8 10.70 -1.59 5.82
CA PRO A 8 11.62 -1.56 4.68
C PRO A 8 12.70 -2.63 4.79
N GLU A 9 13.08 -2.99 6.02
CA GLU A 9 14.04 -4.05 6.32
C GLU A 9 13.35 -5.10 7.21
N PRO A 10 12.85 -6.19 6.63
CA PRO A 10 12.28 -7.27 7.43
C PRO A 10 13.39 -7.94 8.24
N SER A 11 13.14 -8.17 9.53
CA SER A 11 14.05 -8.95 10.37
C SER A 11 14.24 -10.37 9.81
N CYS A 12 15.49 -10.79 9.62
CA CYS A 12 15.81 -12.17 9.23
C CYS A 12 15.37 -13.13 10.34
N VAL A 13 14.47 -14.07 10.03
CA VAL A 13 13.95 -15.08 10.96
C VAL A 13 14.72 -16.40 10.92
N TYR A 14 15.77 -16.47 10.11
CA TYR A 14 16.54 -17.68 9.91
C TYR A 14 17.86 -17.61 10.64
N ALA A 15 18.20 -18.69 11.33
CA ALA A 15 19.50 -18.88 11.97
C ALA A 15 19.87 -20.37 11.95
N TRP A 16 21.16 -20.65 12.02
CA TRP A 16 21.68 -22.01 12.03
C TRP A 16 21.89 -22.50 13.46
N SER A 17 21.43 -23.72 13.76
CA SER A 17 21.70 -24.40 15.02
C SER A 17 21.87 -25.90 14.81
N LYS A 18 22.40 -26.57 15.85
CA LYS A 18 22.39 -28.03 15.90
C LYS A 18 20.95 -28.54 15.89
N LYS A 19 20.72 -29.68 15.24
CA LYS A 19 19.41 -30.35 15.17
C LYS A 19 18.84 -30.52 16.58
N GLY A 20 17.60 -30.08 16.78
CA GLY A 20 16.91 -30.09 18.08
C GLY A 20 17.18 -28.88 18.98
N THR A 21 18.01 -27.91 18.56
CA THR A 21 18.30 -26.70 19.34
C THR A 21 17.56 -25.50 18.79
N LYS A 22 16.80 -24.79 19.63
CA LYS A 22 16.10 -23.56 19.24
C LYS A 22 17.07 -22.37 19.26
N VAL A 23 17.04 -21.55 18.21
CA VAL A 23 17.70 -20.23 18.20
C VAL A 23 16.69 -19.19 18.65
N TRP A 24 17.10 -18.36 19.59
CA TRP A 24 16.34 -17.21 20.04
C TRP A 24 16.94 -15.95 19.40
N GLY A 25 16.09 -15.07 18.92
CA GLY A 25 16.48 -13.76 18.38
C GLY A 25 15.62 -12.69 19.02
N ASP A 26 16.26 -11.58 19.40
CA ASP A 26 15.55 -10.42 19.93
C ASP A 26 14.95 -9.62 18.78
N ARG A 27 13.68 -9.24 18.94
CA ARG A 27 13.01 -8.28 18.05
C ARG A 27 12.75 -7.01 18.82
N THR A 28 13.29 -5.91 18.30
CA THR A 28 13.02 -4.59 18.89
C THR A 28 11.68 -4.09 18.37
N GLY A 29 10.70 -3.82 19.25
CA GLY A 29 9.40 -3.25 18.86
C GLY A 29 9.43 -1.75 18.50
N LYS A 30 10.61 -1.17 18.27
CA LYS A 30 10.75 0.26 17.97
C LYS A 30 10.16 0.54 16.59
N ARG A 31 9.34 1.60 16.49
CA ARG A 31 8.84 2.12 15.21
C ARG A 31 10.02 2.59 14.36
N GLY A 32 10.46 1.75 13.41
CA GLY A 32 11.40 2.12 12.37
C GLY A 32 10.76 3.01 11.30
N LYS A 33 11.54 3.35 10.26
CA LYS A 33 11.01 3.93 9.03
C LYS A 33 9.94 2.98 8.47
N ARG A 34 8.76 3.48 8.10
CA ARG A 34 7.70 2.68 7.47
C ARG A 34 7.67 2.98 5.98
N LEU A 35 7.53 1.93 5.18
CA LEU A 35 7.19 2.05 3.78
C LEU A 35 5.71 1.71 3.65
N ASN A 36 4.98 2.46 2.83
CA ASN A 36 3.62 2.14 2.45
C ASN A 36 3.57 1.92 0.94
N ILE A 37 2.81 0.93 0.50
CA ILE A 37 2.44 0.76 -0.90
C ILE A 37 0.97 1.14 -1.08
N ILE A 38 0.68 1.91 -2.11
CA ILE A 38 -0.69 2.12 -2.60
C ILE A 38 -0.80 1.42 -3.95
N ALA A 39 -1.83 0.60 -4.12
CA ALA A 39 -2.08 -0.08 -5.38
C ALA A 39 -3.59 -0.33 -5.58
N ALA A 40 -3.97 -0.53 -6.84
CA ALA A 40 -5.28 -1.03 -7.20
C ALA A 40 -5.18 -2.42 -7.82
N ARG A 41 -6.31 -3.13 -7.85
CA ARG A 41 -6.44 -4.39 -8.58
C ARG A 41 -7.77 -4.42 -9.30
N ARG A 42 -7.77 -4.90 -10.54
CA ARG A 42 -8.99 -5.14 -11.30
C ARG A 42 -9.45 -6.58 -11.12
N LYS A 43 -10.77 -6.78 -10.99
CA LYS A 43 -11.35 -8.13 -10.91
C LYS A 43 -10.97 -8.94 -12.16
N GLY A 44 -10.49 -10.17 -11.95
CA GLY A 44 -10.06 -11.06 -13.03
C GLY A 44 -8.64 -10.82 -13.56
N VAL A 45 -7.97 -9.75 -13.11
CA VAL A 45 -6.56 -9.49 -13.44
C VAL A 45 -5.70 -9.88 -12.22
N PRO A 46 -4.64 -10.69 -12.41
CA PRO A 46 -3.76 -11.06 -11.31
C PRO A 46 -2.90 -9.88 -10.85
N ASP A 47 -2.51 -9.01 -11.77
CA ASP A 47 -1.54 -7.94 -11.52
C ASP A 47 -2.13 -6.74 -10.77
N LEU A 48 -1.26 -6.09 -10.00
CA LEU A 48 -1.53 -4.80 -9.39
C LEU A 48 -1.39 -3.69 -10.44
N ILE A 49 -2.28 -2.71 -10.34
CA ILE A 49 -2.34 -1.54 -11.19
C ILE A 49 -1.85 -0.35 -10.38
N ALA A 50 -1.02 0.49 -11.00
CA ALA A 50 -0.49 1.71 -10.42
C ALA A 50 0.17 1.54 -9.03
N PRO A 51 1.06 0.54 -8.80
CA PRO A 51 1.73 0.41 -7.51
C PRO A 51 2.69 1.59 -7.27
N VAL A 52 2.54 2.30 -6.16
CA VAL A 52 3.44 3.37 -5.74
C VAL A 52 3.92 3.16 -4.31
N LEU A 53 5.23 3.28 -4.11
CA LEU A 53 5.86 3.22 -2.79
C LEU A 53 6.01 4.62 -2.19
N ILE A 54 5.57 4.78 -0.95
CA ILE A 54 5.60 6.03 -0.19
C ILE A 54 6.38 5.77 1.09
N THR A 55 7.39 6.59 1.35
CA THR A 55 8.14 6.55 2.60
C THR A 55 7.42 7.40 3.64
N GLY A 56 7.14 6.84 4.81
CA GLY A 56 6.36 7.53 5.85
C GLY A 56 4.86 7.41 5.64
N THR A 57 4.08 8.26 6.31
CA THR A 57 2.61 8.16 6.35
C THR A 57 1.96 8.61 5.04
N VAL A 58 0.96 7.87 4.57
CA VAL A 58 0.11 8.31 3.47
C VAL A 58 -0.86 9.37 3.96
N HIS A 59 -0.87 10.51 3.28
CA HIS A 59 -1.79 11.61 3.55
C HIS A 59 -2.81 11.73 2.42
N ALA A 60 -3.96 12.37 2.69
CA ALA A 60 -5.03 12.56 1.70
C ALA A 60 -4.53 13.17 0.37
N ALA A 61 -3.67 14.20 0.43
CA ALA A 61 -3.10 14.81 -0.77
C ALA A 61 -2.16 13.86 -1.55
N GLY A 62 -1.46 12.96 -0.86
CA GLY A 62 -0.65 11.93 -1.50
C GLY A 62 -1.50 10.90 -2.22
N PHE A 63 -2.58 10.45 -1.56
CA PHE A 63 -3.56 9.55 -2.16
C PHE A 63 -4.24 10.16 -3.39
N GLU A 64 -4.66 11.43 -3.32
CA GLU A 64 -5.31 12.12 -4.44
C GLU A 64 -4.37 12.29 -5.64
N ARG A 65 -3.11 12.66 -5.41
CA ARG A 65 -2.10 12.70 -6.47
C ARG A 65 -1.88 11.32 -7.09
N TRP A 66 -1.83 10.29 -6.26
CA TRP A 66 -1.72 8.92 -6.74
C TRP A 66 -2.91 8.52 -7.62
N LEU A 67 -4.12 8.81 -7.16
CA LEU A 67 -5.35 8.55 -7.88
C LEU A 67 -5.34 9.24 -9.25
N SER A 68 -5.04 10.55 -9.30
CA SER A 68 -5.11 11.33 -10.53
C SER A 68 -3.98 11.03 -11.52
N LEU A 69 -2.75 10.85 -11.04
CA LEU A 69 -1.57 10.73 -11.91
C LEU A 69 -1.25 9.29 -12.29
N HIS A 70 -1.66 8.31 -11.48
CA HIS A 70 -1.28 6.90 -11.70
C HIS A 70 -2.49 6.00 -11.92
N LEU A 71 -3.53 6.07 -11.09
CA LEU A 71 -4.65 5.12 -11.23
C LEU A 71 -5.60 5.47 -12.38
N LEU A 72 -6.11 6.70 -12.43
CA LEU A 72 -7.12 7.09 -13.43
C LEU A 72 -6.62 6.95 -14.88
N PRO A 73 -5.37 7.31 -15.24
CA PRO A 73 -4.86 7.12 -16.60
C PRO A 73 -4.80 5.65 -17.05
N GLU A 74 -4.68 4.70 -16.12
CA GLU A 74 -4.63 3.26 -16.40
C GLU A 74 -6.04 2.65 -16.62
N LEU A 75 -7.11 3.40 -16.36
CA LEU A 75 -8.48 2.93 -16.52
C LEU A 75 -8.98 3.16 -17.95
N SER A 76 -8.84 2.14 -18.79
CA SER A 76 -9.30 2.16 -20.19
C SER A 76 -10.81 2.04 -20.42
N SER A 77 -11.60 1.76 -19.38
CA SER A 77 -13.05 1.53 -19.48
C SER A 77 -13.78 2.08 -18.25
N PRO A 78 -15.08 2.40 -18.36
CA PRO A 78 -15.90 2.75 -17.21
C PRO A 78 -15.72 1.71 -16.09
N SER A 79 -15.26 2.17 -14.94
CA SER A 79 -14.79 1.32 -13.85
C SER A 79 -15.42 1.76 -12.54
N ILE A 80 -15.70 0.80 -11.66
CA ILE A 80 -16.19 1.07 -10.31
C ILE A 80 -14.99 1.09 -9.36
N LEU A 81 -14.78 2.23 -8.72
CA LEU A 81 -13.75 2.41 -7.70
C LEU A 81 -14.27 1.92 -6.35
N ILE A 82 -13.57 0.93 -5.77
CA ILE A 82 -13.88 0.36 -4.45
C ILE A 82 -12.68 0.61 -3.53
N MET A 83 -12.92 1.24 -2.39
CA MET A 83 -11.97 1.56 -1.32
C MET A 83 -12.67 1.51 0.04
N ASP A 84 -11.92 1.46 1.13
CA ASP A 84 -12.47 1.53 2.48
C ASP A 84 -12.90 2.97 2.85
N ASN A 85 -13.44 3.16 4.04
CA ASN A 85 -13.90 4.47 4.52
C ASN A 85 -12.86 5.13 5.43
N ALA A 86 -11.61 5.22 4.98
CA ALA A 86 -10.55 5.90 5.73
C ALA A 86 -10.67 7.44 5.63
N PRO A 87 -10.26 8.20 6.67
CA PRO A 87 -10.31 9.67 6.67
C PRO A 87 -9.49 10.35 5.56
N ILE A 88 -8.48 9.65 5.03
CA ILE A 88 -7.66 10.13 3.91
C ILE A 88 -8.43 10.12 2.59
N HIS A 89 -9.51 9.34 2.49
CA HIS A 89 -10.35 9.26 1.29
C HIS A 89 -11.42 10.36 1.31
N ARG A 90 -11.02 11.56 0.90
CA ARG A 90 -11.92 12.72 0.83
C ARG A 90 -12.91 12.55 -0.32
N LYS A 91 -14.09 12.01 0.00
CA LYS A 91 -15.16 11.63 -0.94
C LYS A 91 -15.47 12.69 -2.00
N LYS A 92 -15.54 13.97 -1.61
CA LYS A 92 -15.82 15.08 -2.53
C LYS A 92 -14.73 15.21 -3.59
N VAL A 93 -13.46 15.26 -3.18
CA VAL A 93 -12.31 15.41 -4.09
C VAL A 93 -12.14 14.17 -4.97
N ILE A 94 -12.29 12.98 -4.42
CA ILE A 94 -12.20 11.72 -5.17
C ILE A 94 -13.26 11.67 -6.27
N ARG A 95 -14.48 12.11 -5.96
CA ARG A 95 -15.57 12.16 -6.93
C ARG A 95 -15.29 13.16 -8.05
N GLU A 96 -14.84 14.37 -7.69
CA GLU A 96 -14.44 15.38 -8.66
C GLU A 96 -13.32 14.87 -9.58
N LEU A 97 -12.32 14.14 -9.03
CA LEU A 97 -11.25 13.56 -9.82
C LEU A 97 -11.71 12.43 -10.75
N ALA A 98 -12.64 11.59 -10.29
CA ALA A 98 -13.11 10.43 -11.06
C ALA A 98 -14.16 10.79 -12.13
N GLU A 99 -14.86 11.91 -11.96
CA GLU A 99 -15.89 12.42 -12.88
C GLU A 99 -15.36 13.52 -13.83
N ALA A 100 -14.11 13.96 -13.66
CA ALA A 100 -13.43 14.90 -14.54
C ALA A 100 -13.04 14.28 -15.89
#